data_AF-A0A098M8T5-F1
#
_entry.id   AF-A0A098M8T5-F1
#
_cell.length_a   1.000
_cell.length_b   1.000
_cell.length_c   1.000
_cell.angle_alpha   90.00
_cell.angle_beta   90.00
_cell.angle_gamma   90.00
#
_symmetry.space_group_name_H-M   'P 1'
#
loop_
_entity.id
_entity.type
_entity.pdbx_description
1 polymer ?
#
loop_
_entity_poly.entity_id
_entity_poly.type
_entity_poly.pdbx_seq_one_letter_code
_entity_poly.pdbx_strand_id
1 'polypeptide(L)'
;MNEEQRRRAFQKIKSFSNKKFWAWMNFIHSRAYAKAEQHFTEAMSIVLQPKQAAAVLAKAKEIREQWDGMETITMDDTEAAELQSVGV
;
A
#
# COMPACT_ATOMS: atom_id res chain seq x y z
N MET A 1 -9.25 19.11 -6.38
CA MET A 1 -10.37 19.48 -5.49
C MET A 1 -10.46 20.99 -5.41
N ASN A 2 -11.65 21.57 -5.53
CA ASN A 2 -11.86 23.00 -5.27
C ASN A 2 -11.84 23.29 -3.74
N GLU A 3 -11.87 24.57 -3.37
CA GLU A 3 -11.78 24.99 -1.96
C GLU A 3 -12.94 24.45 -1.09
N GLU A 4 -14.16 24.46 -1.63
CA GLU A 4 -15.33 23.95 -0.93
C GLU A 4 -15.23 22.44 -0.65
N GLN A 5 -14.78 21.65 -1.63
CA GLN A 5 -14.54 20.22 -1.49
C GLN A 5 -13.45 19.94 -0.43
N ARG A 6 -12.36 20.72 -0.43
CA ARG A 6 -11.29 20.61 0.58
C ARG A 6 -11.83 20.89 1.98
N ARG A 7 -12.63 21.94 2.14
CA ARG A 7 -13.26 22.29 3.42
C ARG A 7 -14.23 21.21 3.90
N ARG A 8 -15.09 20.68 3.02
CA ARG A 8 -16.04 19.59 3.37
C ARG A 8 -15.29 18.31 3.79
N ALA A 9 -14.23 17.95 3.07
CA ALA A 9 -13.38 16.81 3.42
C ALA A 9 -12.72 17.01 4.80
N PHE A 10 -12.18 18.20 5.07
CA PHE A 10 -11.57 18.53 6.36
C PHE A 10 -12.58 18.42 7.51
N GLN A 11 -13.78 18.98 7.37
CA GLN A 11 -14.81 18.88 8.42
C GLN A 11 -15.26 17.43 8.65
N LYS A 12 -15.35 16.63 7.59
CA LYS A 12 -15.67 15.20 7.69
C LYS A 12 -14.60 14.42 8.46
N ILE A 13 -13.31 14.72 8.27
CA ILE A 13 -12.22 14.06 8.98
C ILE A 13 -12.25 14.44 10.47
N LYS A 14 -12.53 15.72 10.79
CA LYS A 14 -12.65 16.19 12.18
C LYS A 14 -13.78 15.52 12.98
N SER A 15 -14.83 15.03 12.31
CA SER A 15 -15.93 14.34 12.99
C SER A 15 -15.66 12.86 13.25
N PHE A 16 -14.49 12.33 12.86
CA PHE A 16 -14.14 10.95 13.13
C PHE A 16 -13.81 10.71 14.60
N SER A 17 -14.24 9.56 15.13
CA SER A 17 -13.66 9.03 16.35
C SER A 17 -12.20 8.65 16.12
N ASN A 18 -11.40 8.58 17.18
CA ASN A 18 -9.97 8.24 17.10
C ASN A 18 -9.73 6.93 16.31
N LYS A 19 -10.46 5.85 16.63
CA LYS A 19 -10.38 4.58 15.89
C LYS A 19 -10.68 4.73 14.41
N LYS A 20 -11.73 5.49 14.07
CA LYS A 20 -12.14 5.71 12.67
C LYS A 20 -11.13 6.58 11.92
N PHE A 21 -10.51 7.55 12.59
CA PHE A 21 -9.45 8.37 12.03
C PHE A 21 -8.25 7.53 11.62
N TRP A 22 -7.74 6.68 12.52
CA TRP A 22 -6.59 5.83 12.21
C TRP A 22 -6.88 4.78 11.14
N ALA A 23 -8.08 4.17 11.15
CA ALA A 23 -8.48 3.27 10.08
C ALA A 23 -8.53 3.97 8.70
N TRP A 24 -9.04 5.21 8.67
CA TRP A 24 -9.05 6.03 7.46
C TRP A 24 -7.64 6.43 7.01
N MET A 25 -6.76 6.81 7.94
CA MET A 25 -5.35 7.12 7.65
C MET A 25 -4.62 5.92 7.05
N ASN A 26 -4.80 4.73 7.64
CA ASN A 26 -4.23 3.48 7.09
C ASN A 26 -4.72 3.24 5.66
N PHE A 27 -6.03 3.36 5.41
CA PHE A 27 -6.58 3.21 4.07
C PHE A 27 -5.98 4.19 3.06
N ILE A 28 -5.83 5.47 3.43
CA ILE A 28 -5.22 6.49 2.55
C ILE A 28 -3.75 6.19 2.30
N HIS A 29 -2.98 5.82 3.32
CA HIS A 29 -1.58 5.46 3.19
C HIS A 29 -1.38 4.23 2.31
N SER A 30 -2.17 3.17 2.49
CA SER A 30 -2.11 1.98 1.62
C SER A 30 -2.39 2.34 0.16
N ARG A 31 -3.39 3.21 -0.09
CA ARG A 31 -3.68 3.68 -1.45
C ARG A 31 -2.56 4.54 -2.04
N ALA A 32 -1.95 5.41 -1.24
CA ALA A 32 -0.83 6.23 -1.68
C ALA A 32 0.37 5.36 -2.05
N TYR A 33 0.66 4.33 -1.24
CA TYR A 33 1.73 3.38 -1.50
C TYR A 33 1.49 2.59 -2.80
N ALA A 34 0.30 2.01 -2.96
CA ALA A 34 -0.06 1.29 -4.19
C ALA A 34 0.03 2.20 -5.44
N LYS A 35 -0.34 3.48 -5.30
CA LYS A 35 -0.23 4.43 -6.41
C LYS A 35 1.23 4.78 -6.72
N ALA A 36 2.08 4.91 -5.70
CA ALA A 36 3.51 5.12 -5.89
C ALA A 36 4.16 3.94 -6.61
N GLU A 37 3.85 2.70 -6.20
CA GLU A 37 4.32 1.48 -6.86
C GLU A 37 3.90 1.44 -8.33
N GLN A 38 2.65 1.78 -8.63
CA GLN A 38 2.18 1.92 -10.01
C GLN A 38 3.02 2.94 -10.80
N HIS A 39 3.21 4.14 -10.25
CA HIS A 39 3.98 5.19 -10.94
C HIS A 39 5.44 4.80 -11.19
N PHE A 40 6.09 4.14 -10.24
CA PHE A 40 7.46 3.67 -10.45
C PHE A 40 7.51 2.54 -11.48
N THR A 41 6.54 1.63 -11.48
CA THR A 41 6.46 0.56 -12.48
C THR A 41 6.26 1.12 -13.88
N GLU A 42 5.36 2.10 -14.03
CA GLU A 42 5.14 2.81 -15.30
C GLU A 42 6.37 3.60 -15.74
N ALA A 43 7.05 4.31 -14.82
CA ALA A 43 8.27 5.03 -15.15
C ALA A 43 9.40 4.08 -15.58
N MET A 44 9.55 2.94 -14.90
CA MET A 44 10.53 1.91 -15.24
C MET A 44 10.28 1.32 -16.62
N SER A 45 9.02 1.09 -17.02
CA SER A 45 8.72 0.51 -18.33
C SER A 45 9.01 1.48 -19.50
N ILE A 46 9.01 2.79 -19.24
CA ILE A 46 9.35 3.82 -20.23
C ILE A 46 10.87 4.01 -20.33
N VAL A 47 11.55 4.09 -19.19
CA VAL A 47 12.96 4.54 -19.13
C VAL A 47 13.95 3.37 -19.21
N LEU A 48 13.60 2.20 -18.68
CA LEU A 48 14.52 1.08 -18.53
C LEU A 48 14.25 -0.02 -19.55
N GLN A 49 15.28 -0.78 -19.88
CA GLN A 49 15.09 -2.05 -20.58
C GLN A 49 14.40 -3.06 -19.65
N PRO A 50 13.61 -4.01 -20.19
CA PRO A 50 12.84 -4.96 -19.39
C PRO A 50 13.69 -5.74 -18.36
N LYS A 51 14.92 -6.13 -18.72
CA LYS A 51 15.84 -6.83 -17.82
C LYS A 51 16.29 -5.97 -16.64
N GLN A 52 16.48 -4.68 -16.86
CA GLN A 52 16.86 -3.73 -15.80
C GLN A 52 15.68 -3.41 -14.89
N ALA A 53 14.48 -3.22 -15.45
CA ALA A 53 13.26 -3.03 -14.67
C ALA A 53 12.98 -4.24 -13.75
N ALA A 54 13.14 -5.47 -14.26
CA ALA A 54 12.99 -6.69 -13.47
C ALA A 54 14.02 -6.77 -12.33
N ALA A 55 15.27 -6.37 -12.57
CA ALA A 55 16.30 -6.33 -11.54
C ALA A 55 15.99 -5.30 -10.43
N VAL A 56 15.45 -4.14 -10.79
CA VAL A 56 15.01 -3.13 -9.81
C VAL A 56 13.85 -3.63 -8.98
N LEU A 57 12.83 -4.26 -9.60
CA LEU A 57 11.71 -4.85 -8.87
C LEU A 57 12.16 -5.96 -7.90
N ALA A 58 13.07 -6.84 -8.32
CA ALA A 58 13.63 -7.87 -7.46
C ALA A 58 14.37 -7.27 -6.25
N LYS A 59 15.15 -6.20 -6.47
CA LYS A 59 15.87 -5.50 -5.40
C LYS A 59 14.92 -4.76 -4.46
N ALA A 60 13.85 -4.16 -4.99
CA ALA A 60 12.82 -3.52 -4.18
C ALA A 60 12.12 -4.52 -3.24
N LYS A 61 11.84 -5.73 -3.72
CA LYS A 61 11.33 -6.82 -2.88
C LYS A 61 12.32 -7.22 -1.78
N GLU A 62 13.59 -7.37 -2.12
CA GLU A 62 14.65 -7.71 -1.16
C GLU A 62 14.79 -6.65 -0.05
N ILE A 63 14.81 -5.36 -0.40
CA ILE A 63 14.87 -4.27 0.58
C ILE A 63 13.66 -4.34 1.53
N ARG A 64 12.46 -4.51 0.99
CA ARG A 64 11.23 -4.57 1.77
C ARG A 64 11.24 -5.73 2.77
N GLU A 65 11.63 -6.92 2.31
CA GLU A 65 11.56 -8.13 3.12
C GLU A 65 12.75 -8.24 4.08
N GLN A 66 13.97 -7.97 3.61
CA GLN A 66 15.19 -8.23 4.37
C GLN A 66 15.65 -7.03 5.21
N TRP A 67 15.42 -5.80 4.75
CA TRP A 67 15.95 -4.61 5.43
C TRP A 67 14.88 -3.93 6.27
N ASP A 68 13.66 -3.83 5.74
CA ASP A 68 12.53 -3.22 6.45
C ASP A 68 11.74 -4.23 7.30
N GLY A 69 12.03 -5.54 7.16
CA GLY A 69 11.34 -6.61 7.90
C GLY A 69 9.85 -6.72 7.59
N MET A 70 9.42 -6.21 6.43
CA MET A 70 8.04 -6.25 5.97
C MET A 70 7.87 -7.41 4.99
N GLU A 71 7.65 -8.62 5.51
CA GLU A 71 7.37 -9.78 4.66
C GLU A 71 6.20 -9.48 3.71
N THR A 72 6.38 -9.86 2.45
CA THR A 72 5.29 -9.86 1.47
C THR A 72 4.32 -10.96 1.89
N ILE A 73 3.26 -10.62 2.61
CA ILE A 73 2.16 -11.56 2.87
C ILE A 73 1.54 -11.90 1.52
N THR A 74 1.78 -13.11 1.04
CA THR A 74 1.14 -13.62 -0.18
C THR A 74 -0.29 -14.06 0.14
N MET A 75 -1.17 -14.12 -0.87
CA MET A 75 -2.56 -14.59 -0.64
C MET A 75 -2.59 -15.97 0.03
N ASP A 76 -1.63 -16.83 -0.29
CA ASP A 76 -1.47 -18.17 0.31
C ASP A 76 -1.20 -18.12 1.83
N ASP A 77 -0.49 -17.10 2.33
CA ASP A 77 -0.23 -16.91 3.76
C ASP A 77 -1.49 -16.44 4.52
N THR A 78 -2.39 -15.73 3.81
CA THR A 78 -3.67 -15.25 4.36
C THR A 78 -4.74 -16.34 4.43
N GLU A 79 -4.76 -17.29 3.49
CA GLU A 79 -5.70 -18.43 3.52
C GLU A 79 -5.42 -19.37 4.70
N ALA A 80 -4.15 -19.58 5.05
CA ALA A 80 -3.77 -20.38 6.23
C ALA A 80 -4.13 -19.68 7.56
N ALA A 81 -4.01 -18.36 7.63
CA ALA A 81 -4.32 -17.59 8.84
C ALA A 81 -5.83 -17.51 9.11
N GLU A 82 -6.67 -17.43 8.07
CA GLU A 82 -8.12 -17.49 8.26
C GLU A 82 -8.56 -18.89 8.72
N LEU A 83 -8.03 -19.97 8.14
CA LEU A 83 -8.31 -21.36 8.56
C LEU A 83 -7.95 -21.65 10.02
N GLN A 84 -6.91 -21.01 10.58
CA GLN A 84 -6.55 -21.17 12.00
C GLN A 84 -7.47 -20.36 12.94
N SER A 85 -8.12 -19.31 12.44
CA SER A 85 -9.03 -18.45 13.21
C SER A 85 -10.48 -18.97 13.25
N VAL A 86 -10.88 -19.75 12.24
CA VAL A 86 -12.11 -20.56 12.22
C VAL A 86 -11.73 -22.01 12.48
N GLY A 87 -11.50 -22.35 13.74
CA GLY A 87 -11.22 -23.72 14.15
C GLY A 87 -12.26 -24.72 13.65
N VAL A 88 -11.87 -25.51 12.65
CA VAL A 88 -12.48 -26.77 12.23
C VAL A 88 -11.38 -27.81 12.16
#